data_AF-A0AAJ4T2V4-F1
#
_entry.id   AF-A0AAJ4T2V4-F1
#
_cell.length_a   1.000
_cell.length_b   1.000
_cell.length_c   1.000
_cell.angle_alpha   90.00
_cell.angle_beta   90.00
_cell.angle_gamma   90.00
#
_symmetry.space_group_name_H-M   'P 1'
#
loop_
_entity.id
_entity.type
_entity.pdbx_description
1 polymer ?
#
loop_
_entity_poly.entity_id
_entity_poly.type
_entity_poly.pdbx_seq_one_letter_code
_entity_poly.pdbx_strand_id
1 'polypeptide(L)'
;MEEVKKMYEKYGMKFEKPKRNSPKSFIERQFDNKESFSQYISEKTYCINKEEGSLIFLTKLDRRYFSSCIFRKEADSFIKVAHINSTYWEESQTLEITILIVKPDQRGEGLGTLLYNHFEREALKVFKIKAMIGSLPYWTENVQREHFYINLGFNVYSSDENGEILNQIKREMK
;
A
#
# COMPACT_ATOMS: atom_id res chain seq x y z
N MET A 1 8.56 -4.14 -22.53
CA MET A 1 8.16 -5.56 -22.74
C MET A 1 9.26 -6.34 -23.47
N GLU A 2 9.83 -5.79 -24.55
CA GLU A 2 10.91 -6.44 -25.30
C GLU A 2 12.15 -6.77 -24.44
N GLU A 3 12.58 -5.85 -23.57
CA GLU A 3 13.76 -6.05 -22.71
C GLU A 3 13.54 -7.10 -21.61
N VAL A 4 12.34 -7.14 -21.04
CA VAL A 4 11.93 -8.16 -20.06
C VAL A 4 11.85 -9.52 -20.74
N LYS A 5 11.26 -9.59 -21.93
CA LYS A 5 11.19 -10.82 -22.72
C LYS A 5 12.60 -11.35 -23.05
N LYS A 6 13.52 -10.48 -23.47
CA LYS A 6 14.93 -10.82 -23.71
C LYS A 6 15.65 -11.33 -22.45
N MET A 7 15.29 -10.81 -21.28
CA MET A 7 15.84 -11.30 -20.00
C MET A 7 15.38 -12.74 -19.70
N TYR A 8 14.08 -13.04 -19.87
CA TYR A 8 13.52 -14.40 -19.66
C TYR A 8 14.08 -15.42 -20.67
N GLU A 9 14.21 -15.03 -21.94
CA GLU A 9 14.77 -15.88 -23.00
C GLU A 9 16.25 -16.22 -22.76
N LYS A 10 17.03 -15.28 -22.21
CA LYS A 10 18.46 -15.49 -21.88
C LYS A 10 18.69 -16.61 -20.86
N TYR A 11 17.72 -16.87 -19.98
CA TYR A 11 17.81 -17.88 -18.92
C TYR A 11 17.00 -19.16 -19.22
N GLY A 12 16.55 -19.35 -20.47
CA GLY A 12 15.81 -20.56 -20.86
C GLY A 12 14.40 -20.66 -20.26
N MET A 13 13.85 -19.56 -19.76
CA MET A 13 12.53 -19.52 -19.14
C MET A 13 11.45 -19.16 -20.16
N LYS A 14 10.33 -19.89 -20.15
CA LYS A 14 9.15 -19.50 -20.92
C LYS A 14 8.49 -18.30 -20.23
N PHE A 15 8.44 -17.16 -20.92
CA PHE A 15 7.62 -16.03 -20.49
C PHE A 15 6.14 -16.41 -20.64
N GLU A 16 5.54 -16.95 -19.58
CA GLU A 16 4.10 -17.01 -19.47
C GLU A 16 3.61 -15.65 -19.03
N LYS A 17 2.76 -15.00 -19.86
CA LYS A 17 2.05 -13.79 -19.42
C LYS A 17 1.26 -14.19 -18.17
N PRO A 18 1.56 -13.63 -16.98
CA PRO A 18 0.76 -13.92 -15.81
C PRO A 18 -0.69 -13.57 -16.13
N LYS A 19 -1.62 -14.48 -15.78
CA LYS A 19 -3.06 -14.20 -15.88
C LYS A 19 -3.32 -12.87 -15.19
N ARG A 20 -3.88 -11.90 -15.92
CA ARG A 20 -4.23 -10.59 -15.38
C ARG A 20 -5.22 -10.79 -14.23
N ASN A 21 -4.75 -10.73 -13.00
CA ASN A 21 -5.63 -10.50 -11.86
C ASN A 21 -6.11 -9.05 -11.97
N SER A 22 -7.39 -8.83 -12.29
CA SER A 22 -7.99 -7.49 -12.33
C SER A 22 -7.58 -6.72 -11.07
N PRO A 23 -7.19 -5.45 -11.20
CA PRO A 23 -6.66 -4.71 -10.06
C PRO A 23 -7.77 -4.59 -9.01
N LYS A 24 -7.40 -4.62 -7.72
CA LYS A 24 -8.30 -4.09 -6.70
C LYS A 24 -8.52 -2.62 -7.04
N SER A 25 -9.73 -2.28 -7.50
CA SER A 25 -10.08 -0.92 -7.89
C SER A 25 -9.98 0.00 -6.67
N PHE A 26 -9.60 1.25 -6.91
CA PHE A 26 -9.68 2.27 -5.87
C PHE A 26 -11.15 2.47 -5.51
N ILE A 27 -11.52 2.19 -4.26
CA ILE A 27 -12.87 2.46 -3.78
C ILE A 27 -12.94 3.97 -3.49
N GLU A 28 -13.53 4.70 -4.44
CA GLU A 28 -13.79 6.12 -4.28
C GLU A 28 -14.74 6.36 -3.11
N ARG A 29 -14.41 7.35 -2.30
CA ARG A 29 -15.22 7.75 -1.15
C ARG A 29 -15.10 9.25 -0.98
N GLN A 30 -16.22 9.93 -1.14
CA GLN A 30 -16.36 11.37 -1.01
C GLN A 30 -17.47 11.67 0.00
N PHE A 31 -17.28 12.76 0.74
CA PHE A 31 -18.26 13.32 1.65
C PHE A 31 -18.42 14.79 1.30
N ASP A 32 -19.65 15.27 1.12
CA ASP A 32 -19.91 16.63 0.64
C ASP A 32 -19.95 17.67 1.77
N ASN A 33 -19.80 17.22 3.03
CA ASN A 33 -19.76 18.09 4.19
C ASN A 33 -18.99 17.44 5.35
N LYS A 34 -18.64 18.28 6.33
CA LYS A 34 -17.91 17.87 7.54
C LYS A 34 -18.71 16.90 8.42
N GLU A 35 -20.03 17.05 8.47
CA GLU A 35 -20.89 16.23 9.34
C GLU A 35 -20.87 14.76 8.91
N SER A 36 -21.14 14.49 7.64
CA SER A 36 -21.09 13.14 7.06
C SER A 36 -19.70 12.53 7.14
N PHE A 37 -18.64 13.32 6.93
CA PHE A 37 -17.26 12.86 7.12
C PHE A 37 -16.98 12.48 8.60
N SER A 38 -17.43 13.30 9.55
CA SER A 38 -17.24 13.04 10.99
C SER A 38 -18.02 11.81 11.44
N GLN A 39 -19.24 11.64 10.94
CA GLN A 39 -20.04 10.43 11.18
C GLN A 39 -19.32 9.19 10.67
N TYR A 40 -18.79 9.22 9.44
CA TYR A 40 -18.02 8.11 8.88
C TYR A 40 -16.79 7.74 9.73
N ILE A 41 -16.02 8.74 10.18
CA ILE A 41 -14.86 8.52 11.06
C ILE A 41 -15.29 7.79 12.32
N SER A 42 -16.36 8.27 12.97
CA SER A 42 -16.89 7.69 14.20
C SER A 42 -17.38 6.24 14.00
N GLU A 43 -18.23 6.00 12.99
CA GLU A 43 -18.80 4.68 12.69
C GLU A 43 -17.74 3.63 12.32
N LYS A 44 -16.67 4.05 11.66
CA LYS A 44 -15.56 3.16 11.29
C LYS A 44 -14.43 3.14 12.31
N THR A 45 -14.62 3.81 13.45
CA THR A 45 -13.65 3.90 14.55
C THR A 45 -12.26 4.31 14.06
N TYR A 46 -12.21 5.28 13.14
CA TYR A 46 -10.96 5.89 12.72
C TYR A 46 -10.49 6.89 13.78
N CYS A 47 -9.19 6.94 14.00
CA CYS A 47 -8.53 8.02 14.70
C CYS A 47 -7.98 9.02 13.68
N ILE A 48 -8.17 10.32 13.93
CA ILE A 48 -7.46 11.38 13.19
C ILE A 48 -6.09 11.54 13.83
N ASN A 49 -5.03 11.19 13.10
CA ASN A 49 -3.66 11.20 13.64
C ASN A 49 -2.89 12.47 13.27
N LYS A 50 -3.16 13.06 12.11
CA LYS A 50 -2.45 14.24 11.58
C LYS A 50 -3.31 14.98 10.57
N GLU A 51 -3.24 16.30 10.61
CA GLU A 51 -3.68 17.19 9.52
C GLU A 51 -2.47 17.98 9.00
N GLU A 52 -2.32 18.08 7.69
CA GLU A 52 -1.22 18.79 7.04
C GLU A 52 -1.73 19.47 5.76
N GLY A 53 -1.86 20.79 5.80
CA GLY A 53 -2.50 21.54 4.72
C GLY A 53 -3.93 21.06 4.49
N SER A 54 -4.22 20.59 3.27
CA SER A 54 -5.52 20.00 2.91
C SER A 54 -5.62 18.50 3.18
N LEU A 55 -4.56 17.85 3.68
CA LEU A 55 -4.53 16.40 3.87
C LEU A 55 -4.86 16.01 5.32
N ILE A 56 -5.72 15.02 5.47
CA ILE A 56 -6.14 14.45 6.74
C ILE A 56 -5.74 12.97 6.75
N PHE A 57 -4.92 12.59 7.72
CA PHE A 57 -4.40 11.24 7.89
C PHE A 57 -5.16 10.52 8.99
N LEU A 58 -5.74 9.38 8.63
CA LEU A 58 -6.55 8.56 9.51
C LEU A 58 -5.97 7.17 9.66
N THR A 59 -6.09 6.58 10.85
CA THR A 59 -5.80 5.16 11.09
C THR A 59 -6.96 4.45 11.74
N LYS A 60 -7.10 3.16 11.42
CA LYS A 60 -8.05 2.25 12.08
C LYS A 60 -7.31 0.99 12.46
N LEU A 61 -7.47 0.60 13.73
CA LEU A 61 -7.04 -0.68 14.28
C LEU A 61 -8.28 -1.51 14.60
N ASP A 62 -8.30 -2.75 14.12
CA ASP A 62 -9.35 -3.72 14.40
C ASP A 62 -8.73 -5.11 14.60
N ARG A 63 -8.48 -5.47 15.86
CA ARG A 63 -7.73 -6.68 16.25
C ARG A 63 -6.34 -6.71 15.57
N ARG A 64 -6.16 -7.59 14.58
CA ARG A 64 -4.94 -7.77 13.79
C ARG A 64 -4.92 -6.89 12.54
N TYR A 65 -6.04 -6.32 12.16
CA TYR A 65 -6.14 -5.48 10.98
C TYR A 65 -5.73 -4.06 11.31
N PHE A 66 -4.82 -3.51 10.51
CA PHE A 66 -4.37 -2.14 10.65
C PHE A 66 -4.43 -1.44 9.29
N SER A 67 -5.05 -0.27 9.26
CA SER A 67 -5.22 0.48 8.04
C SER A 67 -4.97 1.96 8.26
N SER A 68 -4.45 2.61 7.22
CA SER A 68 -4.31 4.06 7.17
C SER A 68 -4.89 4.58 5.87
N CYS A 69 -5.41 5.79 5.89
CA CYS A 69 -5.86 6.46 4.68
C CYS A 69 -5.64 7.97 4.75
N ILE A 70 -5.58 8.58 3.57
CA ILE A 70 -5.50 10.03 3.41
C ILE A 70 -6.80 10.49 2.76
N PHE A 71 -7.43 11.48 3.39
CA PHE A 71 -8.47 12.30 2.80
C PHE A 71 -7.90 13.67 2.44
N ARG A 72 -8.32 14.21 1.30
CA ARG A 72 -8.10 15.61 0.92
C ARG A 72 -9.36 16.40 1.20
N LYS A 73 -9.22 17.53 1.88
CA LYS A 73 -10.27 18.51 2.09
C LYS A 73 -10.29 19.50 0.93
N GLU A 74 -11.45 19.70 0.32
CA GLU A 74 -11.65 20.65 -0.77
C GLU A 74 -12.90 21.49 -0.49
N ALA A 75 -12.76 22.79 -0.25
CA ALA A 75 -13.86 23.69 0.17
C ALA A 75 -14.72 23.08 1.30
N ASP A 76 -15.81 22.38 0.95
CA ASP A 76 -16.75 21.71 1.84
C ASP A 76 -16.70 20.17 1.79
N SER A 77 -15.96 19.58 0.84
CA SER A 77 -15.89 18.14 0.62
C SER A 77 -14.62 17.49 1.16
N PHE A 78 -14.69 16.16 1.36
CA PHE A 78 -13.61 15.31 1.82
C PHE A 78 -13.51 14.08 0.92
N ILE A 79 -12.41 13.96 0.19
CA ILE A 79 -12.22 12.91 -0.81
C ILE A 79 -11.09 11.99 -0.36
N LYS A 80 -11.35 10.68 -0.32
CA LYS A 80 -10.30 9.70 -0.07
C LYS A 80 -9.35 9.66 -1.27
N VAL A 81 -8.07 9.91 -1.05
CA VAL A 81 -7.05 9.97 -2.13
C VAL A 81 -6.03 8.84 -2.05
N ALA A 82 -5.85 8.22 -0.88
CA ALA A 82 -4.96 7.06 -0.74
C ALA A 82 -5.38 6.17 0.44
N HIS A 83 -5.07 4.87 0.37
CA HIS A 83 -5.15 3.99 1.53
C HIS A 83 -4.21 2.79 1.46
N ILE A 84 -3.90 2.29 2.65
CA ILE A 84 -3.10 1.10 2.89
C ILE A 84 -3.80 0.25 3.94
N ASN A 85 -3.87 -1.05 3.70
CA ASN A 85 -4.41 -2.01 4.64
C ASN A 85 -3.38 -3.11 4.91
N SER A 86 -3.40 -3.63 6.13
CA SER A 86 -2.47 -4.66 6.56
C SER A 86 -3.06 -5.59 7.59
N THR A 87 -2.41 -6.74 7.74
CA THR A 87 -2.70 -7.73 8.77
C THR A 87 -1.43 -7.98 9.58
N TYR A 88 -1.54 -7.90 10.90
CA TYR A 88 -0.46 -8.21 11.82
C TYR A 88 -0.49 -9.68 12.26
N TRP A 89 0.66 -10.33 12.15
CA TRP A 89 0.91 -11.70 12.53
C TRP A 89 1.79 -11.72 13.78
N GLU A 90 1.17 -11.95 14.94
CA GLU A 90 1.84 -11.83 16.25
C GLU A 90 2.96 -12.86 16.46
N GLU A 91 2.75 -14.10 16.03
CA GLU A 91 3.74 -15.19 16.16
C GLU A 91 5.08 -14.87 15.49
N SER A 92 5.02 -14.27 14.30
CA SER A 92 6.19 -13.88 13.52
C SER A 92 6.57 -12.40 13.68
N GLN A 93 5.79 -11.64 14.46
CA GLN A 93 5.93 -10.18 14.59
C GLN A 93 5.99 -9.48 13.23
N THR A 94 5.15 -9.92 12.29
CA THR A 94 5.19 -9.47 10.90
C THR A 94 3.92 -8.68 10.54
N LEU A 95 4.09 -7.53 9.90
CA LEU A 95 2.97 -6.75 9.36
C LEU A 95 2.90 -6.94 7.84
N GLU A 96 1.86 -7.61 7.37
CA GLU A 96 1.64 -7.87 5.95
C GLU A 96 0.79 -6.77 5.31
N ILE A 97 1.37 -6.03 4.37
CA ILE A 97 0.68 -5.07 3.53
C ILE A 97 -0.15 -5.84 2.48
N THR A 98 -1.46 -5.78 2.62
CA THR A 98 -2.41 -6.49 1.74
C THR A 98 -2.86 -5.63 0.55
N ILE A 99 -2.80 -4.31 0.69
CA ILE A 99 -3.05 -3.34 -0.36
C ILE A 99 -2.44 -1.99 0.02
N LEU A 100 -1.83 -1.32 -0.95
CA LEU A 100 -1.50 0.10 -0.91
C LEU A 100 -1.90 0.68 -2.26
N ILE A 101 -2.76 1.70 -2.24
CA ILE A 101 -3.28 2.30 -3.46
C ILE A 101 -3.51 3.80 -3.30
N VAL A 102 -3.14 4.53 -4.35
CA VAL A 102 -3.39 5.97 -4.53
C VAL A 102 -4.41 6.12 -5.67
N LYS A 103 -5.35 7.06 -5.51
CA LYS A 103 -6.35 7.40 -6.54
C LYS A 103 -5.61 7.70 -7.86
N PRO A 104 -6.00 7.11 -9.01
CA PRO A 104 -5.18 7.14 -10.22
C PRO A 104 -4.78 8.54 -10.73
N ASP A 105 -5.71 9.48 -10.66
CA ASP A 105 -5.56 10.90 -11.05
C ASP A 105 -4.72 11.72 -10.05
N GLN A 106 -4.35 11.14 -8.90
CA GLN A 106 -3.57 11.76 -7.83
C GLN A 106 -2.18 11.11 -7.68
N ARG A 107 -1.80 10.22 -8.62
CA ARG A 107 -0.48 9.57 -8.63
C ARG A 107 0.58 10.56 -9.08
N GLY A 108 1.81 10.38 -8.60
CA GLY A 108 2.94 11.27 -8.89
C GLY A 108 3.09 12.44 -7.90
N GLU A 109 2.11 12.68 -7.03
CA GLU A 109 2.14 13.75 -6.01
C GLU A 109 2.83 13.34 -4.69
N GLY A 110 3.52 12.20 -4.65
CA GLY A 110 4.17 11.69 -3.43
C GLY A 110 3.23 11.11 -2.35
N LEU A 111 1.91 11.09 -2.59
CA LEU A 111 0.91 10.60 -1.63
C LEU A 111 1.15 9.16 -1.15
N GLY A 112 1.67 8.28 -2.01
CA GLY A 112 1.99 6.89 -1.64
C GLY A 112 3.06 6.82 -0.56
N THR A 113 4.11 7.63 -0.68
CA THR A 113 5.22 7.70 0.28
C THR A 113 4.75 8.34 1.59
N LEU A 114 3.99 9.44 1.50
CA LEU A 114 3.41 10.10 2.68
C LEU A 114 2.51 9.14 3.47
N LEU A 115 1.66 8.40 2.76
CA LEU A 115 0.78 7.40 3.37
C LEU A 115 1.58 6.30 4.05
N TYR A 116 2.58 5.72 3.37
CA TYR A 116 3.38 4.64 3.95
C TYR A 116 4.15 5.09 5.20
N ASN A 117 4.80 6.25 5.14
CA ASN A 117 5.56 6.77 6.28
C ASN A 117 4.65 7.04 7.49
N HIS A 118 3.45 7.57 7.23
CA HIS A 118 2.44 7.75 8.27
C HIS A 118 2.01 6.39 8.85
N PHE A 119 1.66 5.44 7.99
CA PHE A 119 1.26 4.09 8.37
C PHE A 119 2.31 3.38 9.21
N GLU A 120 3.58 3.37 8.76
CA GLU A 120 4.69 2.72 9.47
C GLU A 120 4.84 3.31 10.87
N ARG A 121 4.84 4.64 10.97
CA ARG A 121 4.98 5.34 12.24
C ARG A 121 3.85 5.00 13.22
N GLU A 122 2.61 4.96 12.75
CA GLU A 122 1.48 4.62 13.63
C GLU A 122 1.45 3.11 13.95
N ALA A 123 1.83 2.23 13.02
CA ALA A 123 1.90 0.79 13.26
C ALA A 123 2.94 0.44 14.32
N LEU A 124 4.11 1.07 14.30
CA LEU A 124 5.19 0.87 15.27
C LEU A 124 4.85 1.32 16.70
N LYS A 125 3.84 2.18 16.87
CA LYS A 125 3.33 2.54 18.21
C LYS A 125 2.47 1.44 18.84
N VAL A 126 1.88 0.60 18.00
CA VAL A 126 0.88 -0.39 18.41
C VAL A 126 1.45 -1.81 18.43
N PHE A 127 2.29 -2.14 17.45
CA PHE A 127 2.80 -3.48 17.25
C PHE A 127 4.31 -3.56 17.43
N LYS A 128 4.78 -4.70 17.94
CA LYS A 128 6.18 -5.09 17.86
C LYS A 128 6.43 -5.73 16.51
N ILE A 129 7.00 -4.97 15.57
CA ILE A 129 7.19 -5.40 14.18
C ILE A 129 8.66 -5.73 13.95
N LYS A 130 8.95 -6.97 13.58
CA LYS A 130 10.26 -7.43 13.09
C LYS A 130 10.40 -7.29 11.58
N ALA A 131 9.31 -7.49 10.84
CA ALA A 131 9.32 -7.38 9.39
C ALA A 131 8.01 -6.80 8.85
N MET A 132 8.10 -6.04 7.78
CA MET A 132 6.97 -5.72 6.91
C MET A 132 7.08 -6.51 5.62
N ILE A 133 6.01 -7.18 5.21
CA ILE A 133 5.95 -7.97 3.98
C ILE A 133 4.75 -7.57 3.13
N GLY A 134 4.71 -8.03 1.88
CA GLY A 134 3.52 -7.90 1.05
C GLY A 134 3.67 -8.66 -0.26
N SER A 135 2.54 -8.94 -0.90
CA SER A 135 2.53 -9.49 -2.25
C SER A 135 2.54 -8.37 -3.29
N LEU A 136 3.39 -8.52 -4.29
CA LEU A 136 3.56 -7.64 -5.44
C LEU A 136 3.33 -8.41 -6.75
N PRO A 137 2.11 -8.94 -6.99
CA PRO A 137 1.83 -9.71 -8.20
C PRO A 137 2.05 -8.84 -9.44
N TYR A 138 2.63 -9.43 -10.49
CA TYR A 138 2.95 -8.72 -11.73
C TYR A 138 1.73 -7.99 -12.31
N TRP A 139 1.90 -6.71 -12.63
CA TRP A 139 0.82 -5.83 -13.06
C TRP A 139 1.25 -4.84 -14.16
N THR A 140 0.29 -4.11 -14.74
CA THR A 140 0.61 -2.88 -15.48
C THR A 140 1.31 -1.91 -14.52
N GLU A 141 2.37 -1.26 -14.96
CA GLU A 141 3.22 -0.39 -14.11
C GLU A 141 4.04 -1.15 -13.04
N ASN A 142 4.39 -2.43 -13.28
CA ASN A 142 5.15 -3.21 -12.30
C ASN A 142 6.47 -2.54 -11.89
N VAL A 143 7.21 -2.00 -12.86
CA VAL A 143 8.49 -1.30 -12.62
C VAL A 143 8.30 -0.11 -11.66
N GLN A 144 7.24 0.69 -11.86
CA GLN A 144 6.93 1.81 -10.98
C GLN A 144 6.60 1.34 -9.56
N ARG A 145 5.88 0.22 -9.42
CA ARG A 145 5.56 -0.36 -8.11
C ARG A 145 6.79 -0.93 -7.41
N GLU A 146 7.66 -1.62 -8.13
CA GLU A 146 8.94 -2.12 -7.61
C GLU A 146 9.82 -0.95 -7.15
N HIS A 147 10.03 0.05 -8.00
CA HIS A 147 10.78 1.26 -7.65
C HIS A 147 10.18 1.98 -6.44
N PHE A 148 8.86 2.06 -6.33
CA PHE A 148 8.18 2.64 -5.18
C PHE A 148 8.58 1.92 -3.88
N TYR A 149 8.50 0.59 -3.83
CA TYR A 149 8.85 -0.16 -2.62
C TYR A 149 10.36 -0.17 -2.33
N ILE A 150 11.22 -0.21 -3.36
CA ILE A 150 12.67 -0.07 -3.21
C ILE A 150 13.01 1.27 -2.55
N ASN A 151 12.38 2.36 -3.00
CA ASN A 151 12.57 3.70 -2.42
C ASN A 151 12.08 3.80 -0.96
N LEU A 152 11.16 2.92 -0.53
CA LEU A 152 10.74 2.77 0.86
C LEU A 152 11.65 1.83 1.67
N GLY A 153 12.73 1.32 1.07
CA GLY A 153 13.70 0.43 1.72
C GLY A 153 13.30 -1.04 1.76
N PHE A 154 12.33 -1.47 0.94
CA PHE A 154 12.01 -2.89 0.78
C PHE A 154 12.98 -3.56 -0.20
N ASN A 155 13.30 -4.81 0.10
CA ASN A 155 13.79 -5.74 -0.90
C ASN A 155 12.60 -6.24 -1.72
N VAL A 156 12.75 -6.24 -3.04
CA VAL A 156 11.77 -6.78 -3.98
C VAL A 156 12.30 -8.11 -4.50
N TYR A 157 11.51 -9.17 -4.34
CA TYR A 157 11.84 -10.52 -4.78
C TYR A 157 10.94 -10.88 -5.96
N SER A 158 11.49 -10.76 -7.16
CA SER A 158 10.79 -11.12 -8.40
C SER A 158 10.81 -12.64 -8.64
N SER A 159 11.88 -13.33 -8.24
CA SER A 159 11.99 -14.79 -8.25
C SER A 159 12.90 -15.34 -7.14
N ASP A 160 12.78 -16.63 -6.82
CA ASP A 160 13.70 -17.35 -5.93
C ASP A 160 14.94 -17.90 -6.68
N GLU A 161 15.79 -18.65 -5.97
CA GLU A 161 17.00 -19.28 -6.51
C GLU A 161 16.72 -20.38 -7.57
N ASN A 162 15.50 -20.92 -7.58
CA ASN A 162 15.04 -21.92 -8.53
C ASN A 162 14.30 -21.29 -9.73
N GLY A 163 14.15 -19.96 -9.74
CA GLY A 163 13.43 -19.24 -10.78
C GLY A 163 11.91 -19.18 -10.57
N GLU A 164 11.39 -19.60 -9.42
CA GLU A 164 9.98 -19.46 -9.07
C GLU A 164 9.63 -18.00 -8.81
N ILE A 165 8.55 -17.52 -9.42
CA ILE A 165 8.12 -16.12 -9.29
C ILE A 165 7.56 -15.88 -7.89
N LEU A 166 8.31 -15.18 -7.04
CA LEU A 166 7.89 -14.85 -5.68
C LEU A 166 6.92 -13.68 -5.66
N ASN A 167 7.19 -12.63 -6.44
CA ASN A 167 6.39 -11.40 -6.47
C ASN A 167 6.10 -10.89 -5.05
N GLN A 168 7.16 -10.67 -4.27
CA GLN A 168 7.05 -10.28 -2.86
C GLN A 168 7.91 -9.06 -2.55
N ILE A 169 7.48 -8.30 -1.55
CA ILE A 169 8.28 -7.26 -0.90
C ILE A 169 8.53 -7.67 0.54
N LYS A 170 9.74 -7.39 1.03
CA LYS A 170 10.07 -7.57 2.45
C LYS A 170 11.05 -6.49 2.92
N ARG A 171 10.78 -5.95 4.10
CA ARG A 171 11.66 -5.04 4.82
C ARG A 171 11.79 -5.52 6.26
N GLU A 172 13.01 -5.82 6.67
CA GLU A 172 13.33 -6.11 8.07
C GLU A 172 13.39 -4.77 8.84
N MET A 173 12.75 -4.73 10.00
CA MET A 173 12.76 -3.58 10.89
C MET A 173 13.98 -3.68 11.80
N LYS A 174 14.78 -2.61 11.86
CA LYS A 174 15.96 -2.52 12.73
C LYS A 174 15.57 -2.05 14.13
#